data_AF-A0AAE0QWB8-F1
#
_entry.id   AF-A0AAE0QWB8-F1
#
_cell.length_a   1.000
_cell.length_b   1.000
_cell.length_c   1.000
_cell.angle_alpha   90.00
_cell.angle_beta   90.00
_cell.angle_gamma   90.00
#
_symmetry.space_group_name_H-M   'P 1'
#
loop_
_entity.id
_entity.type
_entity.pdbx_description
1 polymer ?
#
loop_
_entity_poly.entity_id
_entity_poly.type
_entity_poly.pdbx_seq_one_letter_code
_entity_poly.pdbx_strand_id
1 'polypeptide(L)'
;MKGKGRELADMLERRKVDILCVQETRWKGSKARSIGAGFKLFYYGVDSKRNGVGVVLKEEFVRNVLEVKRVSDRVMSLKLEIEEVMLNVVSGYDPQVGCELEEKERFWSELDEVMESIPTGERVVIGTDFNGHVGEGNTSDEEVMGKFGVKERNLEGQMVVDFTKRMDIAVVNTYFQKREEHRVTYKSGGRRTQVDYILCIRGNLKEISDCKVVVGESVARQHMMVVCRMTLRVCKTKTSKLEIEKKTKWWKLKKEECCEEFRQKLRQALGGQVVLPDDWETTAEVIRETGRKVLGVSSGRRKEDKETWWWNEEVQDSIQRKRLAKKKWDMDRTEENRQEYKELQRRVKREVSKAKQKAYDELYTRLDTREGEKDLYRIARQRDRDGKDMQHVRVIKDRDGRVLTSEESVQRRWKEYFEELMN
;
A
#
# COMPACT_ATOMS: atom_id res chain seq x y z
N MET A 1 7.57 0.60 16.37
CA MET A 1 7.04 1.39 15.23
C MET A 1 7.35 2.85 15.52
N LYS A 2 8.14 3.54 14.68
CA LYS A 2 8.35 5.00 14.85
C LYS A 2 7.03 5.72 14.52
N GLY A 3 6.61 6.69 15.33
CA GLY A 3 5.29 7.34 15.22
C GLY A 3 4.94 7.91 13.84
N LYS A 4 5.95 8.29 13.04
CA LYS A 4 5.78 8.84 11.68
C LYS A 4 5.14 7.85 10.69
N GLY A 5 5.44 6.56 10.78
CA GLY A 5 4.85 5.57 9.86
C GLY A 5 3.34 5.42 10.04
N ARG A 6 2.85 5.56 11.28
CA ARG A 6 1.42 5.54 11.58
C ARG A 6 0.74 6.84 11.15
N GLU A 7 1.38 7.98 11.38
CA GLU A 7 0.90 9.29 10.92
C GLU A 7 0.74 9.32 9.39
N LEU A 8 1.71 8.73 8.67
CA LEU A 8 1.63 8.56 7.22
C LEU A 8 0.43 7.68 6.83
N ALA A 9 0.28 6.51 7.46
CA ALA A 9 -0.84 5.60 7.16
C ALA A 9 -2.21 6.25 7.42
N ASP A 10 -2.38 6.95 8.54
CA ASP A 10 -3.61 7.67 8.86
C ASP A 10 -3.88 8.81 7.84
N MET A 11 -2.83 9.45 7.30
CA MET A 11 -2.96 10.47 6.26
C MET A 11 -3.43 9.86 4.94
N LEU A 12 -2.85 8.73 4.53
CA LEU A 12 -3.25 8.03 3.31
C LEU A 12 -4.71 7.56 3.35
N GLU A 13 -5.15 7.06 4.50
CA GLU A 13 -6.56 6.68 4.72
C GLU A 13 -7.50 7.88 4.57
N ARG A 14 -7.19 9.03 5.23
CA ARG A 14 -8.00 10.25 5.11
C ARG A 14 -8.07 10.79 3.69
N ARG A 15 -6.95 10.72 2.96
CA ARG A 15 -6.82 11.24 1.60
C ARG A 15 -7.23 10.23 0.53
N LYS A 16 -7.61 9.01 0.92
CA LYS A 16 -7.97 7.90 0.03
C LYS A 16 -6.88 7.64 -1.02
N VAL A 17 -5.63 7.62 -0.57
CA VAL A 17 -4.47 7.30 -1.41
C VAL A 17 -4.21 5.80 -1.31
N ASP A 18 -4.22 5.13 -2.47
CA ASP A 18 -4.05 3.68 -2.53
C ASP A 18 -2.58 3.26 -2.70
N ILE A 19 -1.80 4.07 -3.41
CA ILE A 19 -0.38 3.86 -3.72
C ILE A 19 0.38 5.17 -3.47
N LEU A 20 1.51 5.11 -2.78
CA LEU A 20 2.37 6.27 -2.51
C LEU A 20 3.84 5.91 -2.71
N CYS A 21 4.56 6.66 -3.55
CA CYS A 21 6.02 6.65 -3.58
C CYS A 21 6.56 7.57 -2.47
N VAL A 22 7.59 7.11 -1.75
CA VAL A 22 8.27 7.87 -0.69
C VAL A 22 9.77 7.89 -0.90
N GLN A 23 10.35 9.07 -0.83
CA GLN A 23 11.78 9.32 -0.98
C GLN A 23 12.37 9.76 0.37
N GLU A 24 13.70 9.79 0.46
CA GLU A 24 14.46 10.10 1.68
C GLU A 24 13.98 9.33 2.92
N THR A 25 13.70 8.04 2.77
CA THR A 25 13.23 7.22 3.90
C THR A 25 14.28 7.14 5.01
N ARG A 26 15.58 7.14 4.64
CA ARG A 26 16.74 7.00 5.53
C ARG A 26 16.65 5.74 6.39
N TRP A 27 16.16 4.66 5.78
CA TRP A 27 16.03 3.35 6.41
C TRP A 27 17.04 2.40 5.81
N LYS A 28 17.76 1.68 6.66
CA LYS A 28 18.66 0.62 6.23
C LYS A 28 17.91 -0.68 5.98
N GLY A 29 18.21 -1.32 4.85
CA GLY A 29 17.77 -2.65 4.48
C GLY A 29 16.86 -2.68 3.25
N SER A 30 16.62 -3.91 2.80
CA SER A 30 15.78 -4.27 1.66
C SER A 30 14.64 -5.14 2.18
N LYS A 31 13.50 -4.53 2.54
CA LYS A 31 12.41 -5.25 3.23
C LYS A 31 11.03 -4.71 2.85
N ALA A 32 10.00 -5.44 3.26
CA ALA A 32 8.63 -4.96 3.34
C ALA A 32 8.14 -4.97 4.80
N ARG A 33 7.25 -4.05 5.17
CA ARG A 33 6.71 -3.93 6.54
C ARG A 33 5.34 -3.27 6.56
N SER A 34 4.42 -3.80 7.35
CA SER A 34 3.16 -3.09 7.65
C SER A 34 3.41 -1.82 8.48
N ILE A 35 2.80 -0.70 8.07
CA ILE A 35 2.94 0.61 8.74
C ILE A 35 1.69 1.00 9.55
N GLY A 36 0.62 0.19 9.52
CA GLY A 36 -0.66 0.44 10.19
C GLY A 36 -1.76 0.85 9.21
N ALA A 37 -2.99 0.98 9.71
CA ALA A 37 -4.19 1.39 8.94
C ALA A 37 -4.43 0.63 7.62
N GLY A 38 -4.00 -0.64 7.52
CA GLY A 38 -4.12 -1.40 6.28
C GLY A 38 -3.16 -0.95 5.18
N PHE A 39 -1.97 -0.48 5.53
CA PHE A 39 -0.91 -0.15 4.57
C PHE A 39 0.38 -0.94 4.83
N LYS A 40 1.07 -1.29 3.74
CA LYS A 40 2.37 -1.96 3.72
C LYS A 40 3.37 -1.14 2.92
N LEU A 41 4.53 -0.89 3.54
CA LEU A 41 5.67 -0.20 2.94
C LEU A 41 6.67 -1.23 2.42
N PHE A 42 7.03 -1.11 1.15
CA PHE A 42 8.20 -1.72 0.53
C PHE A 42 9.29 -0.66 0.51
N TYR A 43 10.50 -0.97 0.95
CA TYR A 43 11.57 0.02 0.96
C TYR A 43 12.93 -0.60 0.64
N TYR A 44 13.82 0.27 0.17
CA TYR A 44 15.23 -0.03 0.02
C TYR A 44 16.07 1.18 0.42
N GLY A 45 17.11 0.94 1.21
CA GLY A 45 18.09 1.95 1.55
C GLY A 45 19.34 1.35 2.18
N VAL A 46 20.48 2.00 1.96
CA VAL A 46 21.80 1.51 2.39
C VAL A 46 22.19 2.13 3.74
N ASP A 47 21.98 3.44 3.88
CA ASP A 47 22.29 4.21 5.09
C ASP A 47 21.02 4.66 5.83
N SER A 48 21.12 4.71 7.16
CA SER A 48 20.14 5.31 8.05
C SER A 48 20.16 6.84 8.09
N LYS A 49 21.14 7.49 7.45
CA LYS A 49 21.31 8.95 7.46
C LYS A 49 20.95 9.62 6.13
N ARG A 50 21.13 8.95 5.00
CA ARG A 50 20.98 9.49 3.65
C ARG A 50 20.10 8.57 2.79
N ASN A 51 19.52 9.15 1.74
CA ASN A 51 18.80 8.46 0.68
C ASN A 51 17.66 7.55 1.17
N GLY A 52 17.26 6.62 0.31
CA GLY A 52 16.28 5.59 0.57
C GLY A 52 14.95 5.87 -0.12
N VAL A 53 14.45 4.86 -0.81
CA VAL A 53 13.18 4.88 -1.54
C VAL A 53 12.21 3.87 -0.96
N GLY A 54 10.93 4.12 -1.19
CA GLY A 54 9.87 3.24 -0.77
C GLY A 54 8.60 3.40 -1.59
N VAL A 55 7.79 2.35 -1.60
CA VAL A 55 6.42 2.37 -2.12
C VAL A 55 5.50 1.83 -1.03
N VAL A 56 4.50 2.62 -0.65
CA VAL A 56 3.45 2.24 0.27
C VAL A 56 2.23 1.82 -0.55
N LEU A 57 1.73 0.62 -0.26
CA LEU A 57 0.52 0.06 -0.86
C LEU A 57 -0.53 -0.17 0.21
N LYS A 58 -1.78 0.13 -0.11
CA LYS A 58 -2.94 -0.32 0.65
C LYS A 58 -3.03 -1.85 0.59
N GLU A 59 -3.46 -2.48 1.68
CA GLU A 59 -3.43 -3.93 1.90
C GLU A 59 -4.17 -4.71 0.79
N GLU A 60 -5.21 -4.12 0.20
CA GLU A 60 -5.94 -4.71 -0.92
C GLU A 60 -5.06 -4.90 -2.17
N PHE A 61 -4.13 -3.99 -2.44
CA PHE A 61 -3.19 -4.08 -3.57
C PHE A 61 -1.94 -4.89 -3.23
N VAL A 62 -1.64 -5.15 -1.96
CA VAL A 62 -0.48 -5.96 -1.56
C VAL A 62 -0.57 -7.39 -2.12
N ARG A 63 -1.79 -7.90 -2.27
CA ARG A 63 -2.04 -9.23 -2.85
C ARG A 63 -1.80 -9.30 -4.35
N ASN A 64 -1.73 -8.14 -5.00
CA ASN A 64 -1.61 -7.97 -6.43
C ASN A 64 -0.15 -7.72 -6.84
N VAL A 65 0.78 -7.65 -5.88
CA VAL A 65 2.21 -7.49 -6.14
C VAL A 65 2.76 -8.76 -6.77
N LEU A 66 3.30 -8.61 -7.99
CA LEU A 66 3.90 -9.67 -8.78
C LEU A 66 5.43 -9.63 -8.75
N GLU A 67 6.01 -8.44 -8.66
CA GLU A 67 7.46 -8.26 -8.62
C GLU A 67 7.82 -7.01 -7.82
N VAL A 68 8.95 -7.07 -7.10
CA VAL A 68 9.55 -5.92 -6.42
C VAL A 68 11.02 -5.85 -6.83
N LYS A 69 11.39 -4.89 -7.68
CA LYS A 69 12.78 -4.62 -8.06
C LYS A 69 13.33 -3.48 -7.21
N ARG A 70 14.42 -3.73 -6.49
CA ARG A 70 15.13 -2.74 -5.66
C ARG A 70 16.51 -2.53 -6.27
N VAL A 71 16.60 -1.57 -7.18
CA VAL A 71 17.80 -1.34 -8.00
C VAL A 71 18.87 -0.66 -7.16
N SER A 72 18.53 0.46 -6.53
CA SER A 72 19.42 1.24 -5.68
C SER A 72 18.64 1.97 -4.59
N ASP A 73 19.34 2.63 -3.65
CA ASP A 73 18.71 3.46 -2.60
C ASP A 73 18.07 4.74 -3.15
N ARG A 74 18.06 4.88 -4.49
CA ARG A 74 17.43 5.94 -5.27
C ARG A 74 16.37 5.45 -6.24
N VAL A 75 16.38 4.18 -6.67
CA VAL A 75 15.43 3.64 -7.64
C VAL A 75 14.86 2.30 -7.19
N MET A 76 13.54 2.19 -7.17
CA MET A 76 12.83 0.92 -7.00
C MET A 76 11.55 0.87 -7.83
N SER A 77 11.12 -0.34 -8.21
CA SER A 77 9.86 -0.54 -8.92
C SER A 77 9.06 -1.72 -8.36
N LEU A 78 7.73 -1.56 -8.38
CA LEU A 78 6.77 -2.61 -8.03
C LEU A 78 5.89 -2.88 -9.25
N LYS A 79 5.77 -4.15 -9.62
CA LYS A 79 4.82 -4.61 -10.64
C LYS A 79 3.57 -5.17 -9.95
N LEU A 80 2.41 -4.64 -10.33
CA LEU A 80 1.09 -4.98 -9.80
C LEU A 80 0.20 -5.48 -10.94
N GLU A 81 -0.66 -6.46 -10.68
CA GLU A 81 -1.76 -6.80 -11.59
C GLU A 81 -3.10 -6.38 -10.97
N ILE A 82 -3.78 -5.41 -11.58
CA ILE A 82 -5.08 -4.90 -11.11
C ILE A 82 -6.13 -5.24 -12.16
N GLU A 83 -6.97 -6.22 -11.87
CA GLU A 83 -8.03 -6.69 -12.78
C GLU A 83 -7.51 -6.88 -14.23
N GLU A 84 -6.51 -7.74 -14.42
CA GLU A 84 -5.85 -8.03 -15.73
C GLU A 84 -5.00 -6.87 -16.31
N VAL A 85 -4.95 -5.71 -15.66
CA VAL A 85 -4.07 -4.60 -16.06
C VAL A 85 -2.76 -4.65 -15.28
N MET A 86 -1.65 -4.78 -16.00
CA MET A 86 -0.30 -4.70 -15.43
C MET A 86 0.08 -3.23 -15.19
N LEU A 87 0.35 -2.89 -13.93
CA LEU A 87 0.75 -1.56 -13.49
C LEU A 87 2.14 -1.62 -12.82
N ASN A 88 3.08 -0.86 -13.35
CA ASN A 88 4.40 -0.65 -12.79
C ASN A 88 4.44 0.69 -12.06
N VAL A 89 4.75 0.64 -10.76
CA VAL A 89 4.94 1.81 -9.91
C VAL A 89 6.42 1.96 -9.67
N VAL A 90 7.01 3.04 -10.17
CA VAL A 90 8.44 3.33 -10.00
C VAL A 90 8.60 4.49 -9.01
N SER A 91 9.50 4.34 -8.05
CA SER A 91 9.89 5.40 -7.12
C SER A 91 11.35 5.77 -7.37
N GLY A 92 11.57 7.03 -7.74
CA GLY A 92 12.90 7.60 -8.02
C GLY A 92 13.25 8.75 -7.06
N TYR A 93 14.52 8.85 -6.68
CA TYR A 93 15.09 9.96 -5.89
C TYR A 93 16.41 10.44 -6.49
N ASP A 94 16.35 11.55 -7.22
CA ASP A 94 17.49 12.13 -7.93
C ASP A 94 18.56 12.64 -6.94
N PRO A 95 19.85 12.48 -7.25
CA PRO A 95 20.92 13.18 -6.55
C PRO A 95 20.67 14.69 -6.36
N GLN A 96 21.30 15.27 -5.33
CA GLN A 96 21.14 16.70 -5.06
C GLN A 96 21.86 17.54 -6.10
N VAL A 97 21.40 18.78 -6.28
CA VAL A 97 22.08 19.78 -7.12
C VAL A 97 23.52 19.97 -6.61
N GLY A 98 24.50 19.76 -7.49
CA GLY A 98 25.93 19.82 -7.16
C GLY A 98 26.58 18.49 -6.77
N CYS A 99 25.86 17.37 -6.78
CA CYS A 99 26.47 16.04 -6.76
C CYS A 99 27.37 15.81 -7.98
N GLU A 100 28.33 14.89 -7.84
CA GLU A 100 29.21 14.41 -8.91
C GLU A 100 28.39 13.96 -10.13
N LEU A 101 28.90 14.26 -11.33
CA LEU A 101 28.23 13.89 -12.59
C LEU A 101 27.98 12.37 -12.67
N GLU A 102 28.94 11.56 -12.22
CA GLU A 102 28.83 10.11 -12.18
C GLU A 102 27.64 9.62 -11.34
N GLU A 103 27.32 10.30 -10.23
CA GLU A 103 26.17 9.94 -9.40
C GLU A 103 24.85 10.22 -10.13
N LYS A 104 24.79 11.34 -10.85
CA LYS A 104 23.63 11.72 -11.68
C LYS A 104 23.45 10.76 -12.84
N GLU A 105 24.52 10.47 -13.59
CA GLU A 105 24.51 9.54 -14.72
C GLU A 105 24.05 8.16 -14.27
N ARG A 106 24.58 7.63 -13.17
CA ARG A 106 24.15 6.34 -12.61
C ARG A 106 22.66 6.31 -12.29
N PHE A 107 22.10 7.36 -11.70
CA PHE A 107 20.66 7.43 -11.41
C PHE A 107 19.82 7.36 -12.70
N TRP A 108 20.21 8.12 -13.74
CA TRP A 108 19.48 8.11 -15.01
C TRP A 108 19.61 6.76 -15.74
N SER A 109 20.79 6.14 -15.73
CA SER A 109 20.99 4.79 -16.27
C SER A 109 20.14 3.73 -15.54
N GLU A 110 20.11 3.75 -14.21
CA GLU A 110 19.28 2.84 -13.42
C GLU A 110 17.78 3.03 -13.74
N LEU A 111 17.34 4.27 -13.96
CA LEU A 111 15.95 4.55 -14.32
C LEU A 111 15.64 4.08 -15.75
N ASP A 112 16.56 4.27 -16.70
CA ASP A 112 16.44 3.78 -18.07
C ASP A 112 16.33 2.25 -18.10
N GLU A 113 17.21 1.53 -17.39
CA GLU A 113 17.16 0.06 -17.28
C GLU A 113 15.82 -0.44 -16.72
N VAL A 114 15.28 0.25 -15.71
CA VAL A 114 13.96 -0.09 -15.16
C VAL A 114 12.89 0.09 -16.24
N MET A 115 12.91 1.19 -16.97
CA MET A 115 11.93 1.47 -18.02
C MET A 115 12.02 0.50 -19.19
N GLU A 116 13.22 0.18 -19.66
CA GLU A 116 13.47 -0.78 -20.75
C GLU A 116 13.04 -2.21 -20.36
N SER A 117 13.12 -2.54 -19.07
CA SER A 117 12.67 -3.85 -18.56
C SER A 117 11.15 -4.01 -18.51
N ILE A 118 10.37 -2.94 -18.73
CA ILE A 118 8.91 -2.97 -18.68
C ILE A 118 8.36 -3.26 -20.09
N PRO A 119 7.59 -4.36 -20.28
CA PRO A 119 7.00 -4.68 -21.56
C PRO A 119 6.08 -3.58 -22.11
N THR A 120 6.16 -3.36 -23.42
CA THR A 120 5.28 -2.43 -24.14
C THR A 120 3.82 -2.80 -23.92
N GLY A 121 3.02 -1.83 -23.46
CA GLY A 121 1.58 -1.99 -23.21
C GLY A 121 1.22 -2.08 -21.73
N GLU A 122 2.17 -2.42 -20.85
CA GLU A 122 1.99 -2.29 -19.41
C GLU A 122 1.88 -0.80 -19.01
N ARG A 123 1.11 -0.51 -17.95
CA ARG A 123 1.00 0.84 -17.41
C ARG A 123 2.23 1.16 -16.57
N VAL A 124 2.70 2.41 -16.65
CA VAL A 124 3.79 2.91 -15.79
C VAL A 124 3.34 4.21 -15.15
N VAL A 125 3.53 4.28 -13.83
CA VAL A 125 3.43 5.51 -13.04
C VAL A 125 4.72 5.66 -12.25
N ILE A 126 5.39 6.79 -12.44
CA ILE A 126 6.65 7.11 -11.75
C ILE A 126 6.38 8.25 -10.78
N GLY A 127 6.68 8.04 -9.50
CA GLY A 127 6.67 9.09 -8.49
C GLY A 127 8.10 9.44 -8.12
N THR A 128 8.52 10.68 -8.37
CA THR A 128 9.92 11.08 -8.20
C THR A 128 10.07 12.41 -7.49
N ASP A 129 11.24 12.59 -6.88
CA ASP A 129 11.80 13.88 -6.53
C ASP A 129 13.05 14.06 -7.37
N PHE A 130 12.96 14.91 -8.41
CA PHE A 130 14.04 15.13 -9.37
C PHE A 130 14.96 16.29 -9.00
N ASN A 131 14.68 17.04 -7.94
CA ASN A 131 15.43 18.28 -7.62
C ASN A 131 15.55 19.30 -8.78
N GLY A 132 14.86 19.10 -9.90
CA GLY A 132 14.87 19.93 -11.11
C GLY A 132 13.53 20.64 -11.31
N HIS A 133 13.57 21.79 -11.99
CA HIS A 133 12.40 22.59 -12.35
C HIS A 133 12.15 22.43 -13.85
N VAL A 134 11.07 21.76 -14.25
CA VAL A 134 10.70 21.63 -15.68
C VAL A 134 10.22 22.94 -16.33
N GLY A 135 9.82 23.92 -15.50
CA GLY A 135 9.41 25.25 -15.92
C GLY A 135 7.93 25.40 -16.29
N GLU A 136 7.47 26.65 -16.40
CA GLU A 136 6.15 27.05 -16.92
C GLU A 136 6.15 27.15 -18.45
N GLY A 137 4.99 26.87 -19.07
CA GLY A 137 4.89 26.73 -20.52
C GLY A 137 5.39 25.38 -21.02
N ASN A 138 5.17 25.10 -22.30
CA ASN A 138 5.55 23.84 -22.94
C ASN A 138 6.00 24.03 -24.38
N THR A 139 6.44 25.24 -24.75
CA THR A 139 6.89 25.53 -26.11
C THR A 139 8.05 24.60 -26.45
N SER A 140 7.90 23.84 -27.54
CA SER A 140 8.85 22.82 -27.99
C SER A 140 8.86 21.51 -27.18
N ASP A 141 7.96 21.35 -26.21
CA ASP A 141 7.84 20.15 -25.36
C ASP A 141 6.36 19.72 -25.20
N GLU A 142 5.48 20.15 -26.12
CA GLU A 142 4.04 19.92 -26.07
C GLU A 142 3.66 18.44 -25.99
N GLU A 143 4.53 17.58 -26.50
CA GLU A 143 4.38 16.13 -26.51
C GLU A 143 4.42 15.49 -25.12
N VAL A 144 5.21 16.05 -24.19
CA VAL A 144 5.53 15.42 -22.89
C VAL A 144 5.14 16.26 -21.68
N MET A 145 4.88 17.55 -21.85
CA MET A 145 4.45 18.41 -20.74
C MET A 145 3.32 19.36 -21.12
N GLY A 146 2.48 19.67 -20.14
CA GLY A 146 1.49 20.72 -20.23
C GLY A 146 2.05 22.10 -19.85
N LYS A 147 1.20 23.12 -19.93
CA LYS A 147 1.59 24.53 -19.78
C LYS A 147 1.74 25.00 -18.33
N PHE A 148 1.29 24.20 -17.36
CA PHE A 148 1.04 24.67 -15.99
C PHE A 148 2.16 24.29 -15.00
N GLY A 149 3.41 24.17 -15.45
CA GLY A 149 4.54 24.05 -14.53
C GLY A 149 4.77 25.32 -13.70
N VAL A 150 5.87 25.35 -12.94
CA VAL A 150 6.19 26.43 -12.00
C VAL A 150 7.61 26.92 -12.24
N LYS A 151 7.79 28.25 -12.26
CA LYS A 151 9.08 28.95 -12.44
C LYS A 151 9.73 28.67 -13.80
N GLU A 152 10.95 29.15 -13.97
CA GLU A 152 11.79 28.88 -15.13
C GLU A 152 12.46 27.51 -15.04
N ARG A 153 12.75 26.94 -16.21
CA ARG A 153 13.45 25.67 -16.33
C ARG A 153 14.91 25.81 -15.93
N ASN A 154 15.43 24.87 -15.14
CA ASN A 154 16.87 24.75 -14.85
C ASN A 154 17.49 23.55 -15.58
N LEU A 155 18.81 23.38 -15.46
CA LEU A 155 19.56 22.30 -16.09
C LEU A 155 19.01 20.92 -15.71
N GLU A 156 18.78 20.67 -14.42
CA GLU A 156 18.19 19.42 -13.94
C GLU A 156 16.78 19.19 -14.52
N GLY A 157 15.97 20.25 -14.61
CA GLY A 157 14.66 20.18 -15.24
C GLY A 157 14.71 19.88 -16.73
N GLN A 158 15.76 20.33 -17.43
CA GLN A 158 15.98 19.95 -18.82
C GLN A 158 16.29 18.45 -18.94
N MET A 159 17.11 17.87 -18.04
CA MET A 159 17.36 16.44 -18.02
C MET A 159 16.07 15.62 -17.83
N VAL A 160 15.17 16.10 -16.97
CA VAL A 160 13.84 15.48 -16.79
C VAL A 160 13.04 15.53 -18.09
N VAL A 161 13.01 16.68 -18.77
CA VAL A 161 12.29 16.83 -20.04
C VAL A 161 12.90 15.94 -21.13
N ASP A 162 14.21 15.90 -21.25
CA ASP A 162 14.92 15.06 -22.24
C ASP A 162 14.65 13.58 -22.01
N PHE A 163 14.68 13.13 -20.75
CA PHE A 163 14.27 11.76 -20.37
C PHE A 163 12.83 11.48 -20.78
N THR A 164 11.90 12.40 -20.50
CA THR A 164 10.48 12.20 -20.81
C THR A 164 10.23 12.12 -22.32
N LYS A 165 10.96 12.88 -23.13
CA LYS A 165 10.92 12.80 -24.59
C LYS A 165 11.43 11.47 -25.12
N ARG A 166 12.59 11.04 -24.61
CA ARG A 166 13.22 9.77 -25.01
C ARG A 166 12.31 8.58 -24.74
N MET A 167 11.62 8.59 -23.59
CA MET A 167 10.80 7.46 -23.13
C MET A 167 9.31 7.57 -23.47
N ASP A 168 8.90 8.61 -24.20
CA ASP A 168 7.49 8.94 -24.49
C ASP A 168 6.59 9.00 -23.23
N ILE A 169 7.06 9.73 -22.22
CA ILE A 169 6.45 9.86 -20.90
C ILE A 169 5.89 11.28 -20.72
N ALA A 170 4.72 11.40 -20.12
CA ALA A 170 4.10 12.67 -19.79
C ALA A 170 4.41 13.12 -18.35
N VAL A 171 4.80 14.39 -18.17
CA VAL A 171 4.94 15.07 -16.88
C VAL A 171 3.56 15.49 -16.38
N VAL A 172 2.87 14.60 -15.67
CA VAL A 172 1.44 14.73 -15.34
C VAL A 172 1.10 16.03 -14.62
N ASN A 173 1.98 16.48 -13.72
CA ASN A 173 1.76 17.68 -12.90
C ASN A 173 1.50 18.95 -13.71
N THR A 174 2.06 19.04 -14.93
CA THR A 174 2.02 20.27 -15.74
C THR A 174 0.80 20.36 -16.65
N TYR A 175 -0.02 19.31 -16.78
CA TYR A 175 -1.21 19.28 -17.63
C TYR A 175 -2.45 19.92 -16.99
N PHE A 176 -2.49 20.04 -15.66
CA PHE A 176 -3.68 20.49 -14.96
C PHE A 176 -3.55 21.92 -14.46
N GLN A 177 -4.48 22.79 -14.88
CA GLN A 177 -4.56 24.15 -14.36
C GLN A 177 -5.00 24.13 -12.91
N LYS A 178 -4.13 24.59 -12.01
CA LYS A 178 -4.37 24.69 -10.56
C LYS A 178 -3.88 26.02 -10.02
N ARG A 179 -4.39 26.40 -8.84
CA ARG A 179 -3.80 27.50 -8.06
C ARG A 179 -2.33 27.19 -7.77
N GLU A 180 -1.48 28.21 -7.71
CA GLU A 180 -0.04 28.04 -7.47
C GLU A 180 0.27 27.20 -6.22
N GLU A 181 -0.49 27.39 -5.14
CA GLU A 181 -0.36 26.62 -3.90
C GLU A 181 -0.54 25.10 -4.07
N HIS A 182 -1.29 24.69 -5.10
CA HIS A 182 -1.54 23.30 -5.48
C HIS A 182 -0.61 22.80 -6.61
N ARG A 183 0.38 23.60 -7.01
CA ARG A 183 1.45 23.24 -7.97
C ARG A 183 2.83 23.18 -7.33
N VAL A 184 3.06 23.99 -6.30
CA VAL A 184 4.32 24.04 -5.54
C VAL A 184 4.48 22.81 -4.66
N THR A 185 5.52 22.02 -4.88
CA THR A 185 5.79 20.78 -4.15
C THR A 185 6.81 20.98 -3.03
N TYR A 186 7.68 21.98 -3.11
CA TYR A 186 8.71 22.24 -2.12
C TYR A 186 8.67 23.67 -1.59
N LYS A 187 8.81 23.83 -0.27
CA LYS A 187 8.86 25.12 0.43
C LYS A 187 9.98 25.14 1.47
N SER A 188 10.94 26.04 1.30
CA SER A 188 12.03 26.26 2.27
C SER A 188 12.59 27.68 2.18
N GLY A 189 12.81 28.33 3.33
CA GLY A 189 13.46 29.66 3.38
C GLY A 189 12.79 30.72 2.50
N GLY A 190 11.47 30.71 2.39
CA GLY A 190 10.71 31.62 1.51
C GLY A 190 10.65 31.20 0.03
N ARG A 191 11.48 30.24 -0.40
CA ARG A 191 11.44 29.69 -1.76
C ARG A 191 10.29 28.71 -1.90
N ARG A 192 9.60 28.78 -3.04
CA ARG A 192 8.52 27.89 -3.46
C ARG A 192 8.89 27.28 -4.81
N THR A 193 9.02 25.98 -4.92
CA THR A 193 9.47 25.30 -6.16
C THR A 193 8.63 24.06 -6.43
N GLN A 194 8.75 23.54 -7.65
CA GLN A 194 8.19 22.26 -8.06
C GLN A 194 9.38 21.36 -8.43
N VAL A 195 9.57 20.29 -7.68
CA VAL A 195 10.67 19.32 -7.83
C VAL A 195 10.19 17.87 -7.75
N ASP A 196 8.99 17.67 -7.18
CA ASP A 196 8.35 16.36 -7.07
C ASP A 196 7.39 16.16 -8.25
N TYR A 197 7.54 15.08 -9.00
CA TYR A 197 6.78 14.82 -10.22
C TYR A 197 6.10 13.47 -10.20
N ILE A 198 4.90 13.44 -10.78
CA ILE A 198 4.25 12.20 -11.22
C ILE A 198 4.41 12.15 -12.73
N LEU A 199 4.95 11.05 -13.22
CA LEU A 199 5.07 10.76 -14.64
C LEU A 199 4.23 9.54 -15.02
N CYS A 200 3.75 9.49 -16.26
CA CYS A 200 3.10 8.29 -16.81
C CYS A 200 3.42 8.13 -18.29
N ILE A 201 3.27 6.93 -18.85
CA ILE A 201 3.34 6.74 -20.31
C ILE A 201 2.35 7.68 -21.01
N ARG A 202 2.81 8.41 -22.03
CA ARG A 202 2.01 9.44 -22.71
C ARG A 202 0.70 8.90 -23.25
N GLY A 203 0.72 7.72 -23.87
CA GLY A 203 -0.49 7.03 -24.36
C GLY A 203 -1.53 6.70 -23.28
N ASN A 204 -1.16 6.77 -22.00
CA ASN A 204 -2.01 6.50 -20.86
C ASN A 204 -2.45 7.77 -20.12
N LEU A 205 -2.04 8.96 -20.59
CA LEU A 205 -2.43 10.23 -19.98
C LEU A 205 -3.96 10.40 -19.90
N LYS A 206 -4.71 9.82 -20.85
CA LYS A 206 -6.19 9.77 -20.86
C LYS A 206 -6.81 9.03 -19.67
N GLU A 207 -6.03 8.21 -18.96
CA GLU A 207 -6.45 7.51 -17.75
C GLU A 207 -6.28 8.39 -16.51
N ILE A 208 -5.58 9.52 -16.62
CA ILE A 208 -5.39 10.48 -15.53
C ILE A 208 -6.43 11.58 -15.62
N SER A 209 -7.16 11.77 -14.52
CA SER A 209 -8.29 12.70 -14.42
C SER A 209 -7.98 13.96 -13.62
N ASP A 210 -7.01 13.90 -12.70
CA ASP A 210 -6.60 15.03 -11.87
C ASP A 210 -5.16 14.82 -11.39
N CYS A 211 -4.41 15.90 -11.22
CA CYS A 211 -3.15 15.92 -10.49
C CYS A 211 -3.04 17.23 -9.71
N LYS A 212 -2.67 17.14 -8.43
CA LYS A 212 -2.52 18.31 -7.55
C LYS A 212 -1.63 18.04 -6.37
N VAL A 213 -1.07 19.12 -5.82
CA VAL A 213 -0.40 19.10 -4.53
C VAL A 213 -1.42 19.24 -3.39
N VAL A 214 -1.30 18.38 -2.39
CA VAL A 214 -2.12 18.42 -1.18
C VAL A 214 -1.48 19.33 -0.14
N VAL A 215 -2.16 20.43 0.19
CA VAL A 215 -1.74 21.41 1.20
C VAL A 215 -2.30 21.04 2.58
N GLY A 216 -1.50 21.24 3.65
CA GLY A 216 -1.96 21.16 5.04
C GLY A 216 -1.76 19.81 5.74
N GLU A 217 -1.09 18.84 5.13
CA GLU A 217 -0.66 17.61 5.80
C GLU A 217 0.76 17.76 6.38
N SER A 218 1.00 17.29 7.61
CA SER A 218 2.23 17.54 8.38
C SER A 218 3.33 16.48 8.26
N VAL A 219 3.23 15.57 7.28
CA VAL A 219 4.13 14.39 7.23
C VAL A 219 5.57 14.78 6.89
N ALA A 220 5.75 15.75 6.01
CA ALA A 220 7.03 16.35 5.65
C ALA A 220 6.99 17.87 5.89
N ARG A 221 8.15 18.45 6.26
CA ARG A 221 8.25 19.89 6.59
C ARG A 221 8.38 20.79 5.37
N GLN A 222 9.09 20.31 4.35
CA GLN A 222 9.46 21.08 3.17
C GLN A 222 8.74 20.57 1.91
N HIS A 223 8.62 19.26 1.75
CA HIS A 223 7.93 18.63 0.63
C HIS A 223 6.44 18.49 0.93
N MET A 224 5.64 18.65 -0.13
CA MET A 224 4.19 18.49 -0.13
C MET A 224 3.83 17.32 -1.03
N MET A 225 2.86 16.52 -0.61
CA MET A 225 2.45 15.34 -1.35
C MET A 225 1.77 15.72 -2.67
N VAL A 226 2.28 15.20 -3.78
CA VAL A 226 1.63 15.23 -5.09
C VAL A 226 0.68 14.04 -5.19
N VAL A 227 -0.55 14.26 -5.61
CA VAL A 227 -1.56 13.22 -5.79
C VAL A 227 -2.15 13.31 -7.19
N CYS A 228 -2.06 12.21 -7.94
CA CYS A 228 -2.82 12.02 -9.17
C CYS A 228 -3.97 11.05 -8.98
N ARG A 229 -5.06 11.24 -9.75
CA ARG A 229 -6.17 10.30 -9.85
C ARG A 229 -6.14 9.61 -11.20
N MET A 230 -5.72 8.35 -11.21
CA MET A 230 -5.71 7.47 -12.37
C MET A 230 -6.92 6.53 -12.33
N THR A 231 -7.57 6.33 -13.47
CA THR A 231 -8.69 5.40 -13.67
C THR A 231 -8.28 4.36 -14.69
N LEU A 232 -7.98 3.15 -14.21
CA LEU A 232 -7.64 2.02 -15.07
C LEU A 232 -8.91 1.52 -15.79
N ARG A 233 -8.84 1.41 -17.12
CA ARG A 233 -9.91 0.80 -17.91
C ARG A 233 -9.67 -0.70 -17.97
N VAL A 234 -10.56 -1.45 -17.32
CA VAL A 234 -10.52 -2.91 -17.29
C VAL A 234 -11.51 -3.43 -18.32
N CYS A 235 -11.02 -4.19 -19.29
CA CYS A 235 -11.89 -5.04 -20.10
C CYS A 235 -12.32 -6.20 -19.22
N LYS A 236 -13.51 -6.11 -18.63
CA LYS A 236 -14.04 -7.23 -17.85
C LYS A 236 -14.38 -8.38 -18.80
N THR A 237 -13.44 -9.30 -18.98
CA THR A 237 -13.82 -10.70 -19.20
C THR A 237 -14.69 -11.07 -18.00
N LYS A 238 -15.88 -11.64 -18.24
CA LYS A 238 -16.76 -12.09 -17.16
C LYS A 238 -16.07 -13.22 -16.41
N THR A 239 -15.13 -12.91 -15.52
CA THR A 239 -14.70 -13.82 -14.49
C THR A 239 -15.95 -14.06 -13.67
N SER A 240 -16.48 -15.28 -13.72
CA SER A 240 -17.48 -15.74 -12.78
C SER A 240 -17.00 -15.27 -11.40
N LYS A 241 -17.86 -14.55 -10.67
CA LYS A 241 -17.56 -14.21 -9.27
C LYS A 241 -17.04 -15.49 -8.63
N LEU A 242 -15.76 -15.52 -8.25
CA LEU A 242 -15.26 -16.55 -7.35
C LEU A 242 -16.20 -16.48 -6.15
N GLU A 243 -17.15 -17.41 -6.08
CA GLU A 243 -18.06 -17.51 -4.97
C GLU A 243 -17.18 -17.75 -3.76
N ILE A 244 -16.95 -16.70 -2.98
CA ILE A 244 -16.21 -16.83 -1.71
C ILE A 244 -17.05 -17.80 -0.89
N GLU A 245 -16.53 -19.02 -0.77
CA GLU A 245 -17.29 -20.14 -0.25
C GLU A 245 -17.76 -19.81 1.17
N LYS A 246 -19.08 -19.76 1.35
CA LYS A 246 -19.70 -19.44 2.62
C LYS A 246 -19.47 -20.60 3.59
N LYS A 247 -18.50 -20.45 4.50
CA LYS A 247 -18.20 -21.49 5.49
C LYS A 247 -19.20 -21.47 6.66
N THR A 248 -19.63 -22.65 7.09
CA THR A 248 -20.42 -22.88 8.31
C THR A 248 -19.65 -22.39 9.54
N LYS A 249 -20.34 -21.73 10.48
CA LYS A 249 -19.73 -21.17 11.70
C LYS A 249 -19.49 -22.21 12.79
N TRP A 250 -18.68 -23.24 12.52
CA TRP A 250 -18.42 -24.36 13.45
C TRP A 250 -17.98 -23.94 14.85
N TRP A 251 -17.29 -22.80 14.99
CA TRP A 251 -16.86 -22.28 16.29
C TRP A 251 -18.00 -21.93 17.25
N LYS A 252 -19.24 -21.76 16.76
CA LYS A 252 -20.41 -21.56 17.61
C LYS A 252 -20.75 -22.78 18.47
N LEU A 253 -20.27 -23.99 18.12
CA LEU A 253 -20.44 -25.20 18.93
C LEU A 253 -19.74 -25.13 20.29
N LYS A 254 -18.87 -24.13 20.52
CA LYS A 254 -18.31 -23.85 21.85
C LYS A 254 -19.34 -23.31 22.85
N LYS A 255 -20.49 -22.84 22.36
CA LYS A 255 -21.61 -22.43 23.22
C LYS A 255 -22.51 -23.65 23.46
N GLU A 256 -22.78 -23.96 24.72
CA GLU A 256 -23.62 -25.09 25.14
C GLU A 256 -24.97 -25.09 24.41
N GLU A 257 -25.67 -23.95 24.41
CA GLU A 257 -26.97 -23.74 23.77
C GLU A 257 -26.96 -24.10 22.27
N CYS A 258 -25.94 -23.63 21.54
CA CYS A 258 -25.81 -23.91 20.10
C CYS A 258 -25.42 -25.38 19.84
N CYS A 259 -24.72 -26.02 20.78
CA CYS A 259 -24.35 -27.43 20.67
C CYS A 259 -25.57 -28.33 20.86
N GLU A 260 -26.40 -28.04 21.86
CA GLU A 260 -27.64 -28.77 22.16
C GLU A 260 -28.65 -28.63 21.02
N GLU A 261 -28.88 -27.40 20.54
CA GLU A 261 -29.78 -27.14 19.41
C GLU A 261 -29.31 -27.87 18.14
N PHE A 262 -28.00 -27.90 17.89
CA PHE A 262 -27.41 -28.62 16.76
C PHE A 262 -27.61 -30.13 16.89
N ARG A 263 -27.36 -30.71 18.08
CA ARG A 263 -27.56 -32.15 18.34
C ARG A 263 -29.02 -32.55 18.18
N GLN A 264 -29.95 -31.75 18.68
CA GLN A 264 -31.38 -32.01 18.57
C GLN A 264 -31.84 -32.01 17.12
N LYS A 265 -31.49 -30.96 16.36
CA LYS A 265 -31.86 -30.86 14.93
C LYS A 265 -31.17 -31.91 14.07
N LEU A 266 -29.94 -32.29 14.41
CA LEU A 266 -29.23 -33.36 13.70
C LEU A 266 -29.90 -34.72 13.95
N ARG A 267 -30.28 -35.02 15.20
CA ARG A 267 -31.05 -36.25 15.52
C ARG A 267 -32.39 -36.29 14.81
N GLN A 268 -33.08 -35.15 14.71
CA GLN A 268 -34.35 -35.05 13.99
C GLN A 268 -34.16 -35.26 12.48
N ALA A 269 -33.11 -34.68 11.89
CA ALA A 269 -32.79 -34.82 10.47
C ALA A 269 -32.36 -36.25 10.10
N LEU A 270 -31.75 -36.99 11.03
CA LEU A 270 -31.37 -38.40 10.89
C LEU A 270 -32.49 -39.38 11.31
N GLY A 271 -33.73 -38.89 11.50
CA GLY A 271 -34.89 -39.74 11.83
C GLY A 271 -34.79 -40.48 13.16
N GLY A 272 -33.99 -39.98 14.11
CA GLY A 272 -33.78 -40.64 15.40
C GLY A 272 -32.95 -41.93 15.35
N GLN A 273 -32.29 -42.23 14.23
CA GLN A 273 -31.40 -43.39 14.13
C GLN A 273 -30.17 -43.21 15.03
N VAL A 274 -29.89 -44.23 15.84
CA VAL A 274 -28.72 -44.28 16.73
C VAL A 274 -27.45 -44.68 15.95
N VAL A 275 -27.64 -45.39 14.83
CA VAL A 275 -26.58 -45.87 13.93
C VAL A 275 -26.63 -45.04 12.65
N LEU A 276 -25.48 -44.46 12.27
CA LEU A 276 -25.38 -43.67 11.04
C LEU A 276 -25.52 -44.59 9.81
N PRO A 277 -26.20 -44.15 8.74
CA PRO A 277 -26.21 -44.89 7.47
C PRO A 277 -24.78 -45.16 6.98
N ASP A 278 -24.54 -46.32 6.35
CA ASP A 278 -23.24 -46.67 5.73
C ASP A 278 -22.85 -45.73 4.58
N ASP A 279 -23.79 -44.91 4.11
CA ASP A 279 -23.54 -43.88 3.12
C ASP A 279 -23.02 -42.58 3.78
N TRP A 280 -21.69 -42.44 3.75
CA TRP A 280 -20.97 -41.29 4.26
C TRP A 280 -21.34 -39.98 3.54
N GLU A 281 -21.61 -40.02 2.23
CA GLU A 281 -21.88 -38.80 1.46
C GLU A 281 -23.18 -38.15 1.92
N THR A 282 -24.25 -38.94 1.99
CA THR A 282 -25.55 -38.50 2.49
C THR A 282 -25.46 -38.03 3.94
N THR A 283 -24.76 -38.77 4.80
CA THR A 283 -24.57 -38.41 6.20
C THR A 283 -23.81 -37.08 6.35
N ALA A 284 -22.72 -36.90 5.59
CA ALA A 284 -21.93 -35.68 5.60
C ALA A 284 -22.70 -34.48 5.03
N GLU A 285 -23.59 -34.68 4.06
CA GLU A 285 -24.47 -33.63 3.56
C GLU A 285 -25.48 -33.18 4.62
N VAL A 286 -26.15 -34.12 5.28
CA VAL A 286 -27.10 -33.82 6.37
C VAL A 286 -26.43 -33.04 7.50
N ILE A 287 -25.20 -33.44 7.90
CA ILE A 287 -24.42 -32.73 8.91
C ILE A 287 -24.07 -31.31 8.44
N ARG A 288 -23.59 -31.15 7.20
CA ARG A 288 -23.22 -29.83 6.64
C ARG A 288 -24.44 -28.91 6.54
N GLU A 289 -25.58 -29.43 6.11
CA GLU A 289 -26.82 -28.66 5.95
C GLU A 289 -27.41 -28.26 7.31
N THR A 290 -27.48 -29.19 8.26
CA THR A 290 -27.89 -28.89 9.64
C THR A 290 -26.97 -27.85 10.26
N GLY A 291 -25.66 -27.96 10.03
CA GLY A 291 -24.67 -27.00 10.51
C GLY A 291 -24.91 -25.60 9.92
N ARG A 292 -25.21 -25.51 8.62
CA ARG A 292 -25.56 -24.24 7.95
C ARG A 292 -26.84 -23.63 8.52
N LYS A 293 -27.86 -24.44 8.82
CA LYS A 293 -29.15 -24.00 9.39
C LYS A 293 -29.02 -23.48 10.83
N VAL A 294 -28.31 -24.21 11.70
CA VAL A 294 -28.20 -23.88 13.13
C VAL A 294 -27.12 -22.85 13.42
N LEU A 295 -25.90 -23.09 12.91
CA LEU A 295 -24.76 -22.23 13.22
C LEU A 295 -24.74 -20.99 12.32
N GLY A 296 -25.44 -21.05 11.19
CA GLY A 296 -25.41 -20.04 10.15
C GLY A 296 -24.13 -20.10 9.33
N VAL A 297 -24.14 -19.33 8.23
CA VAL A 297 -22.98 -19.18 7.34
C VAL A 297 -22.25 -17.87 7.61
N SER A 298 -20.93 -17.89 7.42
CA SER A 298 -20.12 -16.67 7.40
C SER A 298 -20.48 -15.79 6.19
N SER A 299 -20.39 -14.47 6.36
CA SER A 299 -20.67 -13.48 5.31
C SER A 299 -19.61 -13.40 4.21
N GLY A 300 -18.60 -14.30 4.20
CA GLY A 300 -17.46 -14.31 3.28
C GLY A 300 -16.47 -13.15 3.46
N ARG A 301 -16.92 -12.00 3.99
CA ARG A 301 -16.07 -10.90 4.40
C ARG A 301 -15.56 -11.15 5.82
N ARG A 302 -14.24 -11.24 5.99
CA ARG A 302 -13.62 -10.86 7.26
C ARG A 302 -14.07 -9.42 7.51
N LYS A 303 -14.89 -9.19 8.55
CA LYS A 303 -14.95 -7.84 9.12
C LYS A 303 -13.53 -7.53 9.54
N GLU A 304 -12.93 -6.53 8.91
CA GLU A 304 -11.73 -5.90 9.42
C GLU A 304 -12.09 -5.10 10.67
N ASP A 305 -12.51 -5.79 11.71
CA ASP A 305 -12.39 -5.24 13.05
C ASP A 305 -10.92 -5.45 13.44
N LYS A 306 -10.03 -4.69 12.78
CA LYS A 306 -8.75 -4.29 13.38
C LYS A 306 -9.07 -3.17 14.39
N GLU A 307 -10.00 -3.43 15.30
CA GLU A 307 -10.01 -2.69 16.55
C GLU A 307 -8.65 -2.90 17.15
N THR A 308 -7.97 -1.77 17.30
CA THR A 308 -6.57 -1.81 17.61
C THR A 308 -6.50 -2.38 19.03
N TRP A 309 -5.88 -3.53 19.23
CA TRP A 309 -5.89 -4.32 20.48
C TRP A 309 -5.45 -3.56 21.76
N TRP A 310 -5.02 -2.31 21.64
CA TRP A 310 -4.69 -1.36 22.72
C TRP A 310 -5.63 -0.13 22.78
N TRP A 311 -6.71 -0.13 22.01
CA TRP A 311 -7.67 0.96 21.87
C TRP A 311 -8.69 0.90 23.00
N ASN A 312 -8.74 1.94 23.81
CA ASN A 312 -9.64 2.04 24.97
C ASN A 312 -10.29 3.43 25.01
N GLU A 313 -11.32 3.57 25.85
CA GLU A 313 -12.10 4.82 26.00
C GLU A 313 -11.21 6.00 26.45
N GLU A 314 -10.21 5.73 27.30
CA GLU A 314 -9.27 6.74 27.80
C GLU A 314 -8.40 7.36 26.69
N VAL A 315 -7.95 6.54 25.74
CA VAL A 315 -7.20 6.98 24.55
C VAL A 315 -8.11 7.74 23.59
N GLN A 316 -9.37 7.31 23.43
CA GLN A 316 -10.35 8.00 22.59
C GLN A 316 -10.64 9.41 23.11
N ASP A 317 -10.98 9.52 24.39
CA ASP A 317 -11.23 10.80 25.06
C ASP A 317 -10.01 11.72 25.00
N SER A 318 -8.81 11.19 25.26
CA SER A 318 -7.56 11.96 25.15
C SER A 318 -7.31 12.49 23.73
N ILE A 319 -7.57 11.68 22.70
CA ILE A 319 -7.43 12.09 21.28
C ILE A 319 -8.50 13.13 20.91
N GLN A 320 -9.73 12.98 21.40
CA GLN A 320 -10.83 13.91 21.16
C GLN A 320 -10.53 15.28 21.78
N ARG A 321 -10.06 15.32 23.03
CA ARG A 321 -9.62 16.57 23.69
C ARG A 321 -8.49 17.26 22.92
N LYS A 322 -7.49 16.50 22.45
CA LYS A 322 -6.41 17.03 21.59
C LYS A 322 -6.95 17.61 20.28
N ARG A 323 -7.95 16.98 19.65
CA ARG A 323 -8.59 17.48 18.43
C ARG A 323 -9.33 18.80 18.68
N LEU A 324 -10.06 18.90 19.79
CA LEU A 324 -10.76 20.13 20.17
C LEU A 324 -9.79 21.29 20.43
N ALA A 325 -8.71 21.05 21.18
CA ALA A 325 -7.67 22.06 21.42
C ALA A 325 -6.93 22.47 20.15
N LYS A 326 -6.73 21.54 19.20
CA LYS A 326 -6.16 21.88 17.89
C LYS A 326 -7.09 22.79 17.10
N LYS A 327 -8.40 22.49 17.08
CA LYS A 327 -9.41 23.32 16.41
C LYS A 327 -9.45 24.74 17.00
N LYS A 328 -9.36 24.86 18.32
CA LYS A 328 -9.29 26.14 19.04
C LYS A 328 -8.02 26.93 18.69
N TRP A 329 -6.85 26.28 18.66
CA TRP A 329 -5.60 26.91 18.21
C TRP A 329 -5.63 27.35 16.74
N ASP A 330 -6.26 26.55 15.87
CA ASP A 330 -6.36 26.87 14.45
C ASP A 330 -7.26 28.07 14.16
N MET A 331 -8.24 28.35 15.03
CA MET A 331 -9.10 29.55 14.95
C MET A 331 -8.38 30.80 15.49
N ASP A 332 -7.88 30.76 16.72
CA ASP A 332 -7.48 31.99 17.42
C ASP A 332 -5.97 32.29 17.29
N ARG A 333 -5.16 31.29 16.92
CA ARG A 333 -3.69 31.35 16.77
C ARG A 333 -2.91 31.97 17.95
N THR A 334 -3.48 31.98 19.16
CA THR A 334 -2.81 32.46 20.37
C THR A 334 -1.73 31.49 20.89
N GLU A 335 -0.73 32.00 21.60
CA GLU A 335 0.35 31.17 22.18
C GLU A 335 -0.17 30.28 23.33
N GLU A 336 -1.19 30.74 24.08
CA GLU A 336 -1.86 29.94 25.11
C GLU A 336 -2.53 28.69 24.53
N ASN A 337 -3.31 28.84 23.44
CA ASN A 337 -3.94 27.71 22.76
C ASN A 337 -2.89 26.77 22.14
N ARG A 338 -1.74 27.30 21.71
CA ARG A 338 -0.61 26.50 21.21
C ARG A 338 0.02 25.66 22.33
N GLN A 339 0.16 26.23 23.53
CA GLN A 339 0.69 25.54 24.70
C GLN A 339 -0.27 24.45 25.19
N GLU A 340 -1.57 24.76 25.28
CA GLU A 340 -2.65 23.81 25.61
C GLU A 340 -2.64 22.61 24.64
N TYR A 341 -2.54 22.87 23.34
CA TYR A 341 -2.44 21.82 22.32
C TYR A 341 -1.18 20.94 22.50
N LYS A 342 0.00 21.55 22.76
CA LYS A 342 1.26 20.80 22.97
C LYS A 342 1.19 19.91 24.21
N GLU A 343 0.56 20.37 25.28
CA GLU A 343 0.38 19.59 26.51
C GLU A 343 -0.54 18.39 26.28
N LEU A 344 -1.69 18.60 25.63
CA LEU A 344 -2.60 17.52 25.26
C LEU A 344 -1.96 16.53 24.27
N GLN A 345 -1.10 17.01 23.36
CA GLN A 345 -0.31 16.13 22.49
C GLN A 345 0.66 15.25 23.29
N ARG A 346 1.33 15.80 24.31
CA ARG A 346 2.21 15.02 25.21
C ARG A 346 1.40 14.02 26.04
N ARG A 347 0.21 14.41 26.51
CA ARG A 347 -0.70 13.54 27.29
C ARG A 347 -1.18 12.36 26.45
N VAL A 348 -1.65 12.60 25.23
CA VAL A 348 -2.03 11.54 24.29
C VAL A 348 -0.89 10.56 24.04
N LYS A 349 0.35 11.06 23.87
CA LYS A 349 1.51 10.17 23.70
C LYS A 349 1.73 9.26 24.90
N ARG A 350 1.57 9.77 26.13
CA ARG A 350 1.69 8.99 27.36
C ARG A 350 0.59 7.94 27.48
N GLU A 351 -0.68 8.33 27.26
CA GLU A 351 -1.82 7.40 27.38
C GLU A 351 -1.78 6.30 26.34
N VAL A 352 -1.43 6.62 25.08
CA VAL A 352 -1.20 5.60 24.05
C VAL A 352 -0.04 4.67 24.41
N SER A 353 1.01 5.18 25.07
CA SER A 353 2.13 4.35 25.52
C SER A 353 1.71 3.40 26.65
N LYS A 354 0.96 3.90 27.64
CA LYS A 354 0.43 3.07 28.74
C LYS A 354 -0.52 2.00 28.23
N ALA A 355 -1.47 2.36 27.36
CA ALA A 355 -2.44 1.42 26.80
C ALA A 355 -1.74 0.31 25.98
N LYS A 356 -0.69 0.67 25.22
CA LYS A 356 0.15 -0.32 24.52
C LYS A 356 0.90 -1.22 25.50
N GLN A 357 1.50 -0.65 26.55
CA GLN A 357 2.26 -1.43 27.53
C GLN A 357 1.35 -2.43 28.23
N LYS A 358 0.22 -1.98 28.79
CA LYS A 358 -0.76 -2.85 29.46
C LYS A 358 -1.21 -4.00 28.56
N ALA A 359 -1.56 -3.69 27.31
CA ALA A 359 -2.01 -4.70 26.39
C ALA A 359 -0.87 -5.67 25.98
N TYR A 360 0.39 -5.20 25.96
CA TYR A 360 1.56 -6.08 25.76
C TYR A 360 1.75 -7.00 26.97
N ASP A 361 1.64 -6.49 28.19
CA ASP A 361 1.77 -7.28 29.41
C ASP A 361 0.70 -8.39 29.46
N GLU A 362 -0.57 -8.05 29.16
CA GLU A 362 -1.66 -9.03 29.04
C GLU A 362 -1.45 -10.06 27.91
N LEU A 363 -0.79 -9.66 26.81
CA LEU A 363 -0.41 -10.57 25.74
C LEU A 363 0.71 -11.51 26.19
N TYR A 364 1.74 -10.99 26.88
CA TYR A 364 2.86 -11.80 27.37
C TYR A 364 2.42 -12.82 28.40
N THR A 365 1.59 -12.44 29.37
CA THR A 365 1.01 -13.37 30.36
C THR A 365 0.23 -14.51 29.69
N ARG A 366 -0.46 -14.22 28.58
CA ARG A 366 -1.21 -15.22 27.82
C ARG A 366 -0.31 -16.15 27.00
N LEU A 367 0.77 -15.61 26.44
CA LEU A 367 1.77 -16.38 25.68
C LEU A 367 2.51 -17.41 26.56
N ASP A 368 2.56 -17.18 27.87
CA ASP A 368 3.16 -18.09 28.86
C ASP A 368 2.26 -19.29 29.22
N THR A 369 1.04 -19.34 28.66
CA THR A 369 0.12 -20.47 28.83
C THR A 369 0.20 -21.45 27.67
N ARG A 370 -0.16 -22.72 27.91
CA ARG A 370 -0.20 -23.78 26.88
C ARG A 370 -1.15 -23.48 25.71
N GLU A 371 -2.15 -22.61 25.92
CA GLU A 371 -3.05 -22.10 24.87
C GLU A 371 -2.42 -20.97 24.05
N GLY A 372 -1.56 -20.16 24.68
CA GLY A 372 -0.80 -19.06 24.08
C GLY A 372 0.28 -19.49 23.10
N GLU A 373 0.76 -20.73 23.18
CA GLU A 373 1.76 -21.29 22.25
C GLU A 373 1.26 -21.22 20.79
N LYS A 374 -0.02 -21.54 20.55
CA LYS A 374 -0.64 -21.39 19.22
C LYS A 374 -0.72 -19.94 18.75
N ASP A 375 -0.93 -19.02 19.68
CA ASP A 375 -0.95 -17.59 19.41
C ASP A 375 0.46 -17.06 19.09
N LEU A 376 1.51 -17.58 19.74
CA LEU A 376 2.91 -17.30 19.42
C LEU A 376 3.24 -17.72 17.98
N TYR A 377 2.92 -18.96 17.59
CA TYR A 377 3.12 -19.44 16.22
C TYR A 377 2.31 -18.63 15.21
N ARG A 378 1.08 -18.22 15.54
CA ARG A 378 0.27 -17.35 14.69
C ARG A 378 0.90 -15.97 14.52
N ILE A 379 1.41 -15.37 15.60
CA ILE A 379 2.10 -14.07 15.57
C ILE A 379 3.40 -14.17 14.77
N ALA A 380 4.18 -15.24 14.96
CA ALA A 380 5.40 -15.51 14.20
C ALA A 380 5.11 -15.67 12.70
N ARG A 381 4.12 -16.48 12.32
CA ARG A 381 3.67 -16.62 10.92
C ARG A 381 3.11 -15.33 10.34
N GLN A 382 2.45 -14.50 11.15
CA GLN A 382 1.99 -13.18 10.68
C GLN A 382 3.17 -12.24 10.45
N ARG A 383 4.13 -12.18 11.37
CA ARG A 383 5.36 -11.38 11.20
C ARG A 383 6.18 -11.81 9.99
N ASP A 384 6.31 -13.12 9.77
CA ASP A 384 6.98 -13.67 8.59
C ASP A 384 6.25 -13.25 7.29
N ARG A 385 4.92 -13.42 7.23
CA ARG A 385 4.11 -12.95 6.08
C ARG A 385 4.15 -11.44 5.88
N ASP A 386 4.16 -10.65 6.94
CA ASP A 386 4.25 -9.19 6.87
C ASP A 386 5.62 -8.74 6.33
N GLY A 387 6.68 -9.53 6.60
CA GLY A 387 8.04 -9.27 6.15
C GLY A 387 8.36 -9.72 4.73
N LYS A 388 7.59 -10.68 4.18
CA LYS A 388 7.73 -11.17 2.81
C LYS A 388 7.26 -10.13 1.79
N ASP A 389 7.92 -10.06 0.64
CA ASP A 389 7.54 -9.15 -0.44
C ASP A 389 6.22 -9.57 -1.08
N MET A 390 6.10 -10.85 -1.44
CA MET A 390 4.90 -11.43 -2.04
C MET A 390 4.15 -12.29 -1.02
N GLN A 391 2.83 -12.10 -0.92
CA GLN A 391 1.98 -12.93 -0.05
C GLN A 391 1.53 -14.23 -0.74
N HIS A 392 1.46 -14.25 -2.08
CA HIS A 392 1.09 -15.42 -2.88
C HIS A 392 1.92 -15.43 -4.16
N VAL A 393 2.48 -16.58 -4.53
CA VAL A 393 3.08 -16.79 -5.85
C VAL A 393 1.95 -17.19 -6.79
N ARG A 394 1.45 -16.23 -7.60
CA ARG A 394 0.39 -16.48 -8.59
C ARG A 394 0.90 -16.49 -10.03
N VAL A 395 2.18 -16.17 -10.22
CA VAL A 395 2.75 -15.87 -11.52
C VAL A 395 4.07 -16.59 -11.71
N ILE A 396 4.34 -16.97 -12.95
CA ILE A 396 5.61 -17.55 -13.38
C ILE A 396 6.14 -16.73 -14.55
N LYS A 397 7.46 -16.60 -14.64
CA LYS A 397 8.09 -15.98 -15.80
C LYS A 397 8.19 -16.99 -16.94
N ASP A 398 7.84 -16.56 -18.15
CA ASP A 398 8.16 -17.32 -19.36
C ASP A 398 9.68 -17.29 -19.65
N ARG A 399 10.10 -17.93 -20.75
CA ARG A 399 11.51 -17.96 -21.15
C ARG A 399 12.09 -16.57 -21.45
N ASP A 400 11.23 -15.63 -21.87
CA ASP A 400 11.61 -14.26 -22.21
C ASP A 400 11.55 -13.31 -21.00
N GLY A 401 11.30 -13.85 -19.79
CA GLY A 401 11.22 -13.09 -18.55
C GLY A 401 9.92 -12.33 -18.35
N ARG A 402 8.90 -12.52 -19.22
CA ARG A 402 7.58 -11.90 -19.08
C ARG A 402 6.76 -12.65 -18.02
N VAL A 403 6.02 -11.89 -17.23
CA VAL A 403 5.23 -12.43 -16.12
C VAL A 403 3.91 -12.97 -16.64
N LEU A 404 3.69 -14.28 -16.55
CA LEU A 404 2.44 -14.95 -16.92
C LEU A 404 1.46 -14.90 -15.73
N THR A 405 0.26 -14.39 -15.97
CA THR A 405 -0.75 -14.20 -14.93
C THR A 405 -2.02 -15.03 -15.10
N SER A 406 -2.30 -15.55 -16.29
CA SER A 406 -3.47 -16.42 -16.51
C SER A 406 -3.19 -17.85 -16.08
N GLU A 407 -4.20 -18.52 -15.51
CA GLU A 407 -4.06 -19.91 -15.03
C GLU A 407 -3.61 -20.87 -16.14
N GLU A 408 -4.16 -20.73 -17.34
CA GLU A 408 -3.77 -21.54 -18.51
C GLU A 408 -2.32 -21.31 -18.92
N SER A 409 -1.84 -20.07 -18.90
CA SER A 409 -0.46 -19.76 -19.31
C SER A 409 0.56 -20.20 -18.26
N VAL A 410 0.22 -20.07 -16.97
CA VAL A 410 1.03 -20.61 -15.86
C VAL A 410 1.11 -22.14 -15.92
N GLN A 411 0.00 -22.84 -16.16
CA GLN A 411 0.00 -24.29 -16.31
C GLN A 411 0.82 -24.74 -17.53
N ARG A 412 0.70 -24.03 -18.66
CA ARG A 412 1.50 -24.30 -19.86
C ARG A 412 3.00 -24.13 -19.61
N ARG A 413 3.40 -23.06 -18.94
CA ARG A 413 4.81 -22.82 -18.61
C ARG A 413 5.36 -23.84 -17.62
N TRP A 414 4.56 -24.30 -16.65
CA TRP A 414 4.91 -25.42 -15.79
C TRP A 414 5.14 -26.70 -16.59
N LYS A 415 4.24 -27.02 -17.53
CA LYS A 415 4.39 -28.17 -18.42
C LYS A 415 5.70 -28.09 -19.22
N GLU A 416 5.98 -26.96 -19.86
CA GLU A 416 7.23 -26.73 -20.60
C GLU A 416 8.46 -26.90 -19.69
N TYR A 417 8.44 -26.33 -18.47
CA TYR A 417 9.55 -26.47 -17.52
C TYR A 417 9.80 -27.92 -17.13
N PHE A 418 8.74 -28.69 -16.85
CA PHE A 418 8.90 -30.11 -16.50
C PHE A 418 9.30 -30.96 -17.70
N GLU A 419 8.84 -30.64 -18.91
CA GLU A 419 9.30 -31.30 -20.14
C GLU A 419 10.78 -31.02 -20.44
N GLU A 420 11.31 -29.85 -20.08
CA GLU A 420 12.74 -29.53 -20.19
C GLU A 420 13.60 -30.15 -19.09
N LEU A 421 13.05 -30.30 -17.88
CA LEU A 421 13.80 -30.83 -16.73
C LEU A 421 13.88 -32.36 -16.72
N MET A 422 12.88 -33.01 -17.33
CA MET A 422 12.70 -34.46 -17.32
C MET A 422 13.13 -35.14 -18.63
N ASN A 423 13.58 -34.35 -19.61
CA ASN A 423 14.35 -34.79 -20.78
C ASN A 423 15.79 -34.28 -20.67
#